data_AF-A0A0F9TIL2-F1
#
_entry.id   AF-A0A0F9TIL2-F1
#
_cell.length_a   1.000
_cell.length_b   1.000
_cell.length_c   1.000
_cell.angle_alpha   90.00
_cell.angle_beta   90.00
_cell.angle_gamma   90.00
#
_symmetry.space_group_name_H-M   'P 1'
#
loop_
_entity.id
_entity.type
_entity.pdbx_description
1 polymer ?
#
loop_
_entity_poly.entity_id
_entity_poly.type
_entity_poly.pdbx_seq_one_letter_code
_entity_poly.pdbx_strand_id
1 'polypeptide(L)'
;MRDCDARDLATLRFGMWALVDMQWTSRLADWIGRRTVLEIMAGNGWLCKALGLHGVRCIATDNREQDWPTPPVFPVRKVPAVKAVKRYRADVLIVSWPPYECDAIVEACRWHGPRPLVYIGEGDGGCNAPASFWEHFDGDILEVGLPQWQHIHDWVWVGRWRGPHY
;
A
#
# COMPACT_ATOMS: atom_id res chain seq x y z
N MET A 1 -4.21 -27.15 -5.51
CA MET A 1 -5.08 -25.96 -5.63
C MET A 1 -4.56 -25.19 -6.83
N ARG A 2 -5.42 -24.82 -7.80
CA ARG A 2 -4.95 -23.94 -8.89
C ARG A 2 -4.70 -22.55 -8.32
N ASP A 3 -3.84 -21.77 -8.94
CA ASP A 3 -3.47 -20.45 -8.44
C ASP A 3 -4.68 -19.51 -8.31
N CYS A 4 -5.63 -19.60 -9.26
CA CYS A 4 -6.91 -18.90 -9.17
C CYS A 4 -7.73 -19.29 -7.93
N ASP A 5 -7.79 -20.59 -7.59
CA ASP A 5 -8.52 -21.07 -6.41
C ASP A 5 -7.87 -20.55 -5.12
N ALA A 6 -6.53 -20.39 -5.10
CA ALA A 6 -5.78 -19.85 -3.96
C ALA A 6 -5.98 -18.34 -3.79
N ARG A 7 -5.97 -17.58 -4.89
CA ARG A 7 -6.27 -16.14 -4.89
C ARG A 7 -7.70 -15.85 -4.45
N ASP A 8 -8.66 -16.63 -4.94
CA ASP A 8 -10.06 -16.52 -4.53
C ASP A 8 -10.21 -16.83 -3.05
N LEU A 9 -9.52 -17.86 -2.54
CA LEU A 9 -9.50 -18.16 -1.11
C LEU A 9 -8.93 -17.00 -0.29
N ALA A 10 -7.76 -16.46 -0.68
CA ALA A 10 -7.12 -15.34 -0.01
C ALA A 10 -8.03 -14.10 0.03
N THR A 11 -8.65 -13.77 -1.11
CA THR A 11 -9.50 -12.59 -1.24
C THR A 11 -10.83 -12.79 -0.50
N LEU A 12 -11.58 -13.85 -0.83
CA LEU A 12 -12.96 -14.04 -0.38
C LEU A 12 -13.07 -14.58 1.06
N ARG A 13 -12.04 -15.24 1.59
CA ARG A 13 -12.06 -15.75 2.98
C ARG A 13 -11.22 -14.93 3.94
N PHE A 14 -10.16 -14.27 3.46
CA PHE A 14 -9.25 -13.54 4.35
C PHE A 14 -9.20 -12.04 4.05
N GLY A 15 -9.89 -11.56 3.00
CA GLY A 15 -9.82 -10.16 2.58
C GLY A 15 -8.39 -9.74 2.26
N MET A 16 -7.61 -10.65 1.70
CA MET A 16 -6.20 -10.49 1.36
C MET A 16 -6.06 -10.53 -0.16
N TRP A 17 -6.05 -9.35 -0.78
CA TRP A 17 -5.98 -9.19 -2.24
C TRP A 17 -4.63 -9.63 -2.82
N ALA A 18 -3.57 -9.44 -2.04
CA ALA A 18 -2.22 -9.85 -2.39
C ALA A 18 -1.57 -10.56 -1.21
N LEU A 19 -0.62 -11.45 -1.50
CA LEU A 19 0.04 -12.26 -0.48
C LEU A 19 0.95 -11.41 0.40
N VAL A 20 0.54 -11.23 1.65
CA VAL A 20 1.35 -10.59 2.68
C VAL A 20 1.94 -11.69 3.57
N ASP A 21 3.23 -11.95 3.43
CA ASP A 21 3.97 -12.90 4.27
C ASP A 21 5.06 -12.20 5.08
N MET A 22 5.63 -12.92 6.04
CA MET A 22 6.64 -12.39 6.95
C MET A 22 8.03 -12.20 6.31
N GLN A 23 8.31 -12.85 5.17
CA GLN A 23 9.62 -12.83 4.54
C GLN A 23 9.86 -11.51 3.79
N TRP A 24 8.96 -11.13 2.88
CA TRP A 24 9.13 -9.89 2.11
C TRP A 24 8.85 -8.66 2.99
N THR A 25 7.90 -8.76 3.92
CA THR A 25 7.59 -7.66 4.85
C THR A 25 8.73 -7.39 5.83
N SER A 26 9.58 -8.37 6.15
CA SER A 26 10.79 -8.14 6.95
C SER A 26 11.76 -7.21 6.22
N ARG A 27 11.97 -7.44 4.92
CA ARG A 27 12.87 -6.61 4.10
C ARG A 27 12.32 -5.20 3.90
N LEU A 28 11.00 -5.07 3.73
CA LEU A 28 10.35 -3.77 3.74
C LEU A 28 10.49 -3.08 5.10
N ALA A 29 10.34 -3.81 6.21
CA ALA A 29 10.55 -3.28 7.56
C ALA A 29 11.99 -2.80 7.78
N ASP A 30 12.99 -3.53 7.26
CA ASP A 30 14.39 -3.09 7.28
C ASP A 30 14.58 -1.79 6.50
N TRP A 31 13.98 -1.69 5.30
CA TRP A 31 14.00 -0.45 4.53
C TRP A 31 13.28 0.70 5.24
N ILE A 32 12.23 0.44 6.03
CA ILE A 32 11.54 1.47 6.84
C ILE A 32 12.39 1.85 8.08
N GLY A 33 13.04 0.90 8.73
CA GLY A 33 13.82 1.12 9.95
C GLY A 33 12.98 1.78 11.06
N ARG A 34 13.48 2.88 11.64
CA ARG A 34 12.86 3.55 12.80
C ARG A 34 11.72 4.52 12.46
N ARG A 35 11.44 4.71 11.17
CA ARG A 35 10.43 5.65 10.66
C ARG A 35 9.01 5.20 11.00
N THR A 36 8.13 6.16 11.20
CA THR A 36 6.69 5.95 11.35
C THR A 36 6.03 5.83 9.98
N VAL A 37 5.01 4.97 9.91
CA VAL A 37 4.27 4.69 8.69
C VAL A 37 2.82 5.13 8.83
N LEU A 38 2.30 5.79 7.80
CA LEU A 38 0.88 5.87 7.51
C LEU A 38 0.59 5.02 6.27
N GLU A 39 -0.24 4.00 6.40
CA GLU A 39 -0.80 3.25 5.28
C GLU A 39 -2.19 3.81 4.96
N ILE A 40 -2.38 4.29 3.73
CA ILE A 40 -3.69 4.67 3.20
C ILE A 40 -4.20 3.57 2.26
N MET A 41 -5.51 3.42 2.16
CA MET A 41 -6.14 2.34 1.37
C MET A 41 -5.73 0.95 1.87
N ALA A 42 -5.54 0.81 3.19
CA ALA A 42 -4.98 -0.38 3.82
C ALA A 42 -5.88 -1.63 3.74
N GLY A 43 -7.12 -1.49 3.25
CA GLY A 43 -8.10 -2.56 3.18
C GLY A 43 -8.36 -3.20 4.53
N ASN A 44 -8.06 -4.50 4.66
CA ASN A 44 -8.19 -5.25 5.92
C ASN A 44 -6.95 -5.15 6.85
N GLY A 45 -5.91 -4.42 6.44
CA GLY A 45 -4.75 -4.08 7.28
C GLY A 45 -3.70 -5.18 7.42
N TRP A 46 -3.63 -6.11 6.46
CA TRP A 46 -2.65 -7.20 6.46
C TRP A 46 -1.20 -6.69 6.45
N LEU A 47 -0.90 -5.66 5.65
CA LEU A 47 0.45 -5.11 5.53
C LEU A 47 0.90 -4.42 6.83
N CYS A 48 0.13 -3.45 7.35
CA CYS A 48 0.44 -2.85 8.66
C CYS A 48 0.52 -3.90 9.79
N LYS A 49 -0.26 -4.99 9.75
CA LYS A 49 -0.14 -6.09 10.72
C LYS A 49 1.23 -6.74 10.65
N ALA A 50 1.66 -7.16 9.46
CA ALA A 50 2.95 -7.82 9.26
C ALA A 50 4.11 -6.87 9.62
N LEU A 51 4.06 -5.62 9.17
CA LEU A 51 5.05 -4.59 9.53
C LEU A 51 5.11 -4.35 11.06
N GLY A 52 3.94 -4.33 11.73
CA GLY A 52 3.87 -4.21 13.17
C GLY A 52 4.52 -5.39 13.92
N LEU A 53 4.40 -6.61 13.39
CA LEU A 53 5.10 -7.80 13.93
C LEU A 53 6.63 -7.71 13.77
N HIS A 54 7.11 -6.95 12.79
CA HIS A 54 8.53 -6.59 12.62
C HIS A 54 8.95 -5.35 13.42
N GLY A 55 8.06 -4.78 14.24
CA GLY A 55 8.36 -3.63 15.10
C GLY A 55 8.15 -2.26 14.46
N VAL A 56 7.57 -2.18 13.26
CA VAL A 56 7.26 -0.90 12.59
C VAL A 56 6.03 -0.25 13.24
N ARG A 57 6.13 1.05 13.50
CA ARG A 57 4.99 1.86 13.98
C ARG A 57 4.10 2.26 12.81
N CYS A 58 3.00 1.53 12.63
CA CYS A 58 2.09 1.68 11.50
C CYS A 58 0.71 2.20 11.92
N ILE A 59 0.20 3.22 11.21
CA ILE A 59 -1.19 3.64 11.27
C ILE A 59 -1.86 3.21 9.96
N ALA A 60 -2.87 2.34 10.03
CA ALA A 60 -3.64 1.91 8.87
C ALA A 60 -4.94 2.72 8.74
N THR A 61 -5.25 3.18 7.54
CA THR A 61 -6.49 3.90 7.22
C THR A 61 -7.10 3.42 5.91
N ASP A 62 -8.42 3.42 5.85
CA ASP A 62 -9.20 3.03 4.68
C ASP A 62 -10.56 3.75 4.70
N ASN A 63 -11.18 4.03 3.54
CA ASN A 63 -12.50 4.66 3.51
C ASN A 63 -13.63 3.69 3.92
N ARG A 64 -13.37 2.37 3.81
CA ARG A 64 -14.29 1.27 4.13
C ARG A 64 -15.66 1.44 3.45
N GLU A 65 -15.65 1.90 2.19
CA GLU A 65 -16.85 2.03 1.37
C GLU A 65 -17.21 0.73 0.65
N GLN A 66 -16.21 -0.14 0.42
CA GLN A 66 -16.42 -1.47 -0.13
C GLN A 66 -16.91 -2.45 0.94
N ASP A 67 -17.70 -3.43 0.52
CA ASP A 67 -18.06 -4.57 1.37
C ASP A 67 -16.87 -5.50 1.53
N TRP A 68 -16.39 -5.63 2.77
CA TRP A 68 -15.27 -6.50 3.09
C TRP A 68 -15.80 -7.87 3.54
N PRO A 69 -15.26 -8.98 3.01
CA PRO A 69 -15.74 -10.32 3.35
C PRO A 69 -15.45 -10.70 4.81
N THR A 70 -14.52 -10.00 5.46
CA THR A 70 -14.11 -10.22 6.84
C THR A 70 -13.84 -8.90 7.57
N PRO A 71 -13.95 -8.89 8.92
CA PRO A 71 -13.46 -7.78 9.73
C PRO A 71 -11.96 -7.52 9.51
N PRO A 72 -11.48 -6.28 9.73
CA PRO A 72 -10.05 -5.97 9.68
C PRO A 72 -9.22 -6.87 10.60
N VAL A 73 -8.05 -7.31 10.13
CA VAL A 73 -7.10 -8.12 10.92
C VAL A 73 -6.14 -7.27 11.75
N PHE A 74 -6.20 -5.95 11.56
CA PHE A 74 -5.42 -4.92 12.22
C PHE A 74 -6.34 -3.72 12.53
N PRO A 75 -6.00 -2.84 13.50
CA PRO A 75 -6.74 -1.60 13.71
C PRO A 75 -6.70 -0.65 12.50
N VAL A 76 -7.63 -0.84 11.56
CA VAL A 76 -7.83 0.03 10.39
C VAL A 76 -8.83 1.12 10.73
N ARG A 77 -8.40 2.38 10.69
CA ARG A 77 -9.28 3.52 10.98
C ARG A 77 -10.08 3.88 9.74
N LYS A 78 -11.41 4.02 9.88
CA LYS A 78 -12.31 4.48 8.81
C LYS A 78 -12.08 5.97 8.52
N VAL A 79 -11.08 6.27 7.71
CA VAL A 79 -10.66 7.62 7.31
C VAL A 79 -10.20 7.58 5.85
N PRO A 80 -10.84 8.33 4.93
CA PRO A 80 -10.40 8.42 3.55
C PRO A 80 -8.97 8.94 3.40
N ALA A 81 -8.25 8.47 2.37
CA ALA A 81 -6.82 8.73 2.13
C ALA A 81 -6.41 10.20 2.32
N VAL A 82 -7.07 11.13 1.64
CA VAL A 82 -6.79 12.57 1.72
C VAL A 82 -6.96 13.13 3.13
N LYS A 83 -8.01 12.69 3.86
CA LYS A 83 -8.22 13.10 5.25
C LYS A 83 -7.18 12.48 6.17
N ALA A 84 -6.72 11.27 5.89
CA ALA A 84 -5.71 10.58 6.68
C ALA A 84 -4.36 11.30 6.63
N VAL A 85 -3.86 11.66 5.43
CA VAL A 85 -2.58 12.37 5.28
C VAL A 85 -2.61 13.79 5.85
N LYS A 86 -3.78 14.45 5.87
CA LYS A 86 -3.97 15.75 6.55
C LYS A 86 -3.95 15.62 8.08
N ARG A 87 -4.47 14.51 8.60
CA ARG A 87 -4.67 14.30 10.05
C ARG A 87 -3.46 13.67 10.74
N TYR A 88 -2.80 12.72 10.10
CA TYR A 88 -1.72 11.94 10.69
C TYR A 88 -0.40 12.32 10.06
N ARG A 89 0.61 12.60 10.89
CA ARG A 89 1.98 12.79 10.45
C ARG A 89 2.73 11.48 10.59
N ALA A 90 3.38 11.06 9.50
CA ALA A 90 4.26 9.91 9.44
C ALA A 90 5.47 10.24 8.56
N ASP A 91 6.58 9.54 8.76
CA ASP A 91 7.80 9.73 7.98
C ASP A 91 7.66 9.10 6.59
N VAL A 92 6.94 7.98 6.50
CA VAL A 92 6.70 7.19 5.29
C VAL A 92 5.20 7.10 5.03
N LEU A 93 4.78 7.40 3.80
CA LEU A 93 3.44 7.05 3.31
C LEU A 93 3.55 5.69 2.60
N ILE A 94 2.66 4.76 2.91
CA ILE A 94 2.47 3.53 2.13
C ILE A 94 1.13 3.60 1.43
N VAL A 95 1.12 3.27 0.14
CA VAL A 95 -0.08 3.03 -0.65
C VAL A 95 0.04 1.63 -1.25
N SER A 96 -0.80 0.70 -0.80
CA SER A 96 -0.75 -0.70 -1.20
C SER A 96 -2.01 -1.06 -1.98
N TRP A 97 -1.83 -1.54 -3.22
CA TRP A 97 -2.87 -1.94 -4.17
C TRP A 97 -4.06 -0.95 -4.21
N PRO A 98 -3.81 0.34 -4.53
CA PRO A 98 -4.89 1.31 -4.60
C PRO A 98 -5.92 0.88 -5.66
N PRO A 99 -7.20 1.26 -5.50
CA PRO A 99 -8.20 1.02 -6.52
C PRO A 99 -7.79 1.62 -7.87
N TYR A 100 -8.17 0.95 -8.96
CA TYR A 100 -7.84 1.35 -10.32
C TYR A 100 -8.22 2.81 -10.60
N GLU A 101 -7.26 3.58 -11.15
CA GLU A 101 -7.40 4.99 -11.53
C GLU A 101 -7.94 5.91 -10.42
N CYS A 102 -7.67 5.59 -9.15
CA CYS A 102 -8.17 6.36 -8.03
C CYS A 102 -7.37 7.65 -7.78
N ASP A 103 -7.88 8.80 -8.22
CA ASP A 103 -7.26 10.13 -8.03
C ASP A 103 -6.96 10.49 -6.56
N ALA A 104 -7.60 9.84 -5.59
CA ALA A 104 -7.32 10.07 -4.17
C ALA A 104 -5.87 9.77 -3.79
N ILE A 105 -5.15 8.91 -4.53
CA ILE A 105 -3.70 8.69 -4.34
C ILE A 105 -2.91 9.95 -4.69
N VAL A 106 -3.24 10.63 -5.78
CA VAL A 106 -2.55 11.82 -6.26
C VAL A 106 -2.75 12.97 -5.29
N GLU A 107 -3.99 13.21 -4.86
CA GLU A 107 -4.25 14.24 -3.84
C GLU A 107 -3.55 13.89 -2.52
N ALA A 108 -3.57 12.62 -2.08
CA ALA A 108 -2.89 12.22 -0.86
C ALA A 108 -1.37 12.43 -0.93
N CYS A 109 -0.75 12.08 -2.06
CA CYS A 109 0.68 12.31 -2.31
C CYS A 109 1.02 13.80 -2.35
N ARG A 110 0.17 14.64 -2.94
CA ARG A 110 0.33 16.11 -2.92
C ARG A 110 0.39 16.67 -1.50
N TRP A 111 -0.48 16.20 -0.60
CA TRP A 111 -0.45 16.59 0.82
C TRP A 111 0.72 15.98 1.59
N HIS A 112 1.14 14.77 1.22
CA HIS A 112 2.33 14.14 1.81
C HIS A 112 3.62 14.88 1.44
N GLY A 113 3.69 15.40 0.22
CA GLY A 113 4.85 16.10 -0.33
C GLY A 113 6.02 15.15 -0.63
N PRO A 114 7.25 15.68 -0.78
CA PRO A 114 8.41 14.91 -1.24
C PRO A 114 9.02 14.00 -0.16
N ARG A 115 8.24 13.62 0.85
CA ARG A 115 8.65 12.66 1.88
C ARG A 115 8.69 11.24 1.30
N PRO A 116 9.42 10.31 1.94
CA PRO A 116 9.43 8.91 1.52
C PRO A 116 8.03 8.34 1.30
N LEU A 117 7.87 7.68 0.17
CA LEU A 117 6.67 7.02 -0.29
C LEU A 117 7.03 5.59 -0.67
N VAL A 118 6.21 4.63 -0.21
CA VAL A 118 6.19 3.27 -0.71
C VAL A 118 4.89 3.09 -1.48
N TYR A 119 5.00 2.70 -2.74
CA TYR A 119 3.87 2.29 -3.55
C TYR A 119 3.99 0.78 -3.82
N ILE A 120 2.90 0.05 -3.65
CA ILE A 120 2.86 -1.40 -3.89
C ILE A 120 1.72 -1.69 -4.86
N GLY A 121 2.04 -2.29 -6.00
CA GLY A 121 1.10 -2.59 -7.07
C GLY A 121 1.80 -2.65 -8.42
N GLU A 122 1.00 -2.75 -9.48
CA GLU A 122 1.50 -2.72 -10.86
C GLU A 122 2.09 -1.34 -11.21
N GLY A 123 3.02 -1.31 -12.17
CA GLY A 123 3.68 -0.10 -12.68
C GLY A 123 2.78 0.80 -13.54
N ASP A 124 3.39 1.79 -14.20
CA ASP A 124 2.69 2.68 -15.14
C ASP A 124 2.02 1.88 -16.27
N GLY A 125 0.77 2.22 -16.57
CA GLY A 125 -0.13 1.47 -17.47
C GLY A 125 -0.78 0.21 -16.87
N GLY A 126 -0.56 -0.09 -15.59
CA GLY A 126 -1.15 -1.22 -14.88
C GLY A 126 -2.53 -0.96 -14.25
N CYS A 127 -3.00 -1.91 -13.44
CA CYS A 127 -4.36 -1.94 -12.87
C CYS A 127 -4.55 -1.17 -11.55
N ASN A 128 -3.63 -0.26 -11.20
CA ASN A 128 -3.64 0.44 -9.90
C ASN A 128 -3.59 1.97 -10.07
N ALA A 129 -2.46 2.61 -9.78
CA ALA A 129 -2.36 4.07 -9.78
C ALA A 129 -2.57 4.66 -11.19
N PRO A 130 -3.26 5.82 -11.30
CA PRO A 130 -3.45 6.49 -12.59
C PRO A 130 -2.12 7.01 -13.16
N ALA A 131 -2.06 7.24 -14.47
CA ALA A 131 -0.87 7.80 -15.14
C ALA A 131 -0.36 9.11 -14.48
N SER A 132 -1.29 9.96 -14.01
CA SER A 132 -0.98 11.22 -13.31
C SER A 132 -0.22 11.03 -11.98
N PHE A 133 -0.27 9.85 -11.37
CA PHE A 133 0.60 9.50 -10.26
C PHE A 133 2.04 9.31 -10.74
N TRP A 134 2.21 8.51 -11.81
CA TRP A 134 3.51 8.12 -12.36
C TRP A 134 4.29 9.28 -12.98
N GLU A 135 3.61 10.24 -13.60
CA GLU A 135 4.21 11.49 -14.13
C GLU A 135 5.04 12.27 -13.08
N HIS A 136 4.76 12.03 -11.79
CA HIS A 136 5.33 12.78 -10.68
C HIS A 136 5.98 11.88 -9.62
N PHE A 137 5.97 10.56 -9.82
CA PHE A 137 6.61 9.60 -8.94
C PHE A 137 8.05 9.37 -9.39
N ASP A 138 8.99 9.66 -8.49
CA ASP A 138 10.41 9.42 -8.67
C ASP A 138 10.85 8.36 -7.67
N GLY A 139 11.11 7.15 -8.16
CA GLY A 139 11.41 6.01 -7.31
C GLY A 139 11.86 4.78 -8.11
N ASP A 140 12.38 3.81 -7.36
CA ASP A 140 12.93 2.57 -7.89
C ASP A 140 12.25 1.36 -7.22
N ILE A 141 12.37 0.20 -7.85
CA ILE A 141 11.93 -1.07 -7.26
C ILE A 141 12.84 -1.44 -6.09
N LEU A 142 12.24 -1.70 -4.94
CA LEU A 142 12.88 -2.33 -3.80
C LEU A 142 12.70 -3.85 -3.89
N GLU A 143 13.80 -4.56 -4.15
CA GLU A 143 13.81 -6.02 -4.28
C GLU A 143 13.59 -6.74 -2.93
N VAL A 144 12.32 -6.87 -2.55
CA VAL A 144 11.90 -7.55 -1.32
C VAL A 144 11.46 -9.01 -1.53
N GLY A 145 11.32 -9.44 -2.78
CA GLY A 145 10.79 -10.77 -3.11
C GLY A 145 9.29 -10.90 -2.84
N LEU A 146 8.50 -9.91 -3.27
CA LEU A 146 7.04 -9.92 -3.17
C LEU A 146 6.46 -11.11 -3.96
N PRO A 147 5.74 -12.05 -3.31
CA PRO A 147 5.08 -13.14 -4.02
C PRO A 147 4.01 -12.62 -4.97
N GLN A 148 3.94 -13.20 -6.17
CA GLN A 148 2.99 -12.83 -7.21
C GLN A 148 1.98 -13.94 -7.45
N TRP A 149 0.74 -13.55 -7.69
CA TRP A 149 -0.22 -14.44 -8.36
C TRP A 149 0.15 -14.59 -9.83
N GLN A 150 -0.27 -15.69 -10.47
CA GLN A 150 -0.09 -15.86 -11.91
C GLN A 150 -0.72 -14.67 -12.65
N HIS A 151 0.05 -14.12 -13.60
CA HIS A 151 -0.31 -12.96 -14.43
C HIS A 151 -0.44 -11.62 -13.70
N ILE A 152 -0.08 -11.54 -12.41
CA ILE A 152 0.04 -10.29 -11.68
C ILE A 152 1.51 -9.88 -11.61
N HIS A 153 1.74 -8.58 -11.76
CA HIS A 153 3.07 -7.99 -11.85
C HIS A 153 3.21 -6.81 -10.90
N ASP A 154 2.98 -7.08 -9.61
CA ASP A 154 3.11 -6.11 -8.54
C ASP A 154 4.58 -5.94 -8.13
N TRP A 155 4.96 -4.73 -7.76
CA TRP A 155 6.28 -4.45 -7.20
C TRP A 155 6.17 -3.58 -5.97
N VAL A 156 7.20 -3.60 -5.13
CA VAL A 156 7.36 -2.62 -4.07
C VAL A 156 8.26 -1.51 -4.60
N TRP A 157 7.69 -0.34 -4.82
CA TRP A 157 8.39 0.85 -5.27
C TRP A 157 8.68 1.75 -4.08
N VAL A 158 9.91 2.25 -3.99
CA VAL A 158 10.32 3.21 -2.97
C VAL A 158 10.82 4.48 -3.63
N GLY A 159 10.29 5.62 -3.18
CA GLY A 159 10.56 6.87 -3.86
C GLY A 159 9.96 8.07 -3.16
N ARG A 160 9.67 9.10 -3.95
CA ARG A 160 9.06 10.36 -3.53
C ARG A 160 8.11 10.83 -4.63
N TRP A 161 7.02 11.46 -4.21
CA TRP A 161 6.15 12.15 -5.15
C TRP A 161 6.55 13.62 -5.20
N ARG A 162 7.05 14.08 -6.36
CA ARG A 162 7.60 15.43 -6.54
C ARG A 162 6.54 16.43 -7.00
N GLY A 163 5.43 15.98 -7.58
CA GLY A 163 4.40 16.86 -8.12
C GLY A 163 4.88 17.74 -9.28
N PRO A 164 4.00 18.60 -9.82
CA PRO A 164 4.26 19.33 -11.07
C PRO A 164 5.23 20.53 -10.96
N HIS A 165 5.71 20.89 -9.76
CA HIS A 165 6.41 22.16 -9.52
C HIS A 165 7.65 22.06 -8.62
N TYR A 166 8.33 20.90 -8.59
CA TYR A 166 9.61 20.73 -7.88
C TYR A 166 10.76 20.45 -8.83
#